data_AF-A0A845K4U5-F1
#
_entry.id   AF-A0A845K4U5-F1
#
_cell.length_a   1.000
_cell.length_b   1.000
_cell.length_c   1.000
_cell.angle_alpha   90.00
_cell.angle_beta   90.00
_cell.angle_gamma   90.00
#
_symmetry.space_group_name_H-M   'P 1'
#
loop_
_entity.id
_entity.type
_entity.pdbx_description
1 polymer ?
#
loop_
_entity_poly.entity_id
_entity_poly.type
_entity_poly.pdbx_seq_one_letter_code
_entity_poly.pdbx_strand_id
1 'polypeptide(L)'
;MTKIKSVKISVVLVTALFLGCANVPAPIEGNFNRGVEHYDNGQLAKAIEEYKLALRKNPNDTFAMYNLAIVYQDQGKTDQAKNLYQDILKITEDTFSRINLAGIHYNNGNPDEAFRHLETAANKNPDSAHPLSVMGELKERQGKLAEAEQNYLKALSNT
;
A
#
# COMPACT_ATOMS: atom_id res chain seq x y z
N MET A 1 51.51 17.31 -60.89
CA MET A 1 51.89 17.57 -59.48
C MET A 1 50.67 18.15 -58.77
N THR A 2 49.86 17.29 -58.16
CA THR A 2 48.54 17.63 -57.62
C THR A 2 48.64 17.74 -56.10
N LYS A 3 48.43 18.94 -55.53
CA LYS A 3 48.44 19.16 -54.08
C LYS A 3 47.11 18.68 -53.48
N ILE A 4 47.17 17.59 -52.73
CA ILE A 4 46.07 17.12 -51.88
C ILE A 4 46.02 18.05 -50.66
N LYS A 5 44.89 18.75 -50.47
CA LYS A 5 44.62 19.52 -49.25
C LYS A 5 44.27 18.54 -48.13
N SER A 6 45.08 18.53 -47.07
CA SER A 6 44.91 17.74 -45.86
C SER A 6 43.66 18.18 -45.09
N VAL A 7 42.66 17.30 -45.00
CA VAL A 7 41.51 17.44 -44.10
C VAL A 7 42.00 17.20 -42.67
N LYS A 8 41.84 18.18 -41.78
CA LYS A 8 42.06 17.98 -40.34
C LYS A 8 40.84 17.24 -39.78
N ILE A 9 40.97 15.93 -39.62
CA ILE A 9 40.04 15.13 -38.82
C ILE A 9 40.39 15.41 -37.36
N SER A 10 39.57 16.22 -36.69
CA SER A 10 39.64 16.38 -35.24
C SER A 10 39.19 15.06 -34.60
N VAL A 11 40.16 14.25 -34.19
CA VAL A 11 39.95 13.10 -33.31
C VAL A 11 39.46 13.65 -31.98
N VAL A 12 38.15 13.55 -31.72
CA VAL A 12 37.62 13.76 -30.37
C VAL A 12 38.13 12.61 -29.53
N LEU A 13 39.10 12.95 -28.67
CA LEU A 13 39.75 12.05 -27.74
C LEU A 13 38.69 11.53 -26.75
N VAL A 14 38.30 10.26 -26.90
CA VAL A 14 37.55 9.52 -25.88
C VAL A 14 38.47 9.42 -24.66
N THR A 15 38.32 10.35 -23.73
CA THR A 15 38.95 10.25 -22.41
C THR A 15 37.94 9.60 -21.47
N ALA A 16 38.05 8.27 -21.40
CA ALA A 16 37.44 7.49 -20.34
C ALA A 16 38.12 7.87 -19.00
N LEU A 17 37.54 8.82 -18.28
CA LEU A 17 37.85 9.09 -16.88
C LEU A 17 36.94 8.23 -16.01
N PHE A 18 37.30 6.95 -15.88
CA PHE A 18 36.74 6.06 -14.87
C PHE A 18 37.59 6.13 -13.60
N LEU A 19 37.34 7.11 -12.74
CA LEU A 19 37.81 7.10 -11.35
C LEU A 19 36.85 7.94 -10.49
N GLY A 20 36.02 7.26 -9.67
CA GLY A 20 35.53 7.81 -8.41
C GLY A 20 34.03 8.08 -8.27
N CYS A 21 33.35 7.17 -7.56
CA CYS A 21 32.17 7.36 -6.72
C CYS A 21 30.77 7.49 -7.35
N ALA A 22 30.02 6.39 -7.13
CA ALA A 22 28.71 6.34 -6.49
C ALA A 22 27.46 6.72 -7.29
N ASN A 23 26.56 5.73 -7.39
CA ASN A 23 25.13 5.88 -7.65
C ASN A 23 24.80 6.89 -8.76
N VAL A 24 24.86 6.44 -10.01
CA VAL A 24 23.77 6.83 -10.90
C VAL A 24 22.54 6.20 -10.25
N PRO A 25 21.59 6.97 -9.65
CA PRO A 25 20.35 6.37 -9.24
C PRO A 25 19.81 5.69 -10.48
N ALA A 26 19.44 4.42 -10.36
CA ALA A 26 18.60 3.79 -11.37
C ALA A 26 17.50 4.80 -11.75
N PRO A 27 17.07 4.86 -13.03
CA PRO A 27 15.98 5.75 -13.44
C PRO A 27 14.88 5.68 -12.38
N ILE A 28 14.31 6.83 -11.99
CA ILE A 28 13.37 6.96 -10.86
C ILE A 28 12.09 6.17 -11.17
N GLU A 29 12.18 4.84 -11.18
CA GLU A 29 11.08 3.93 -10.98
C GLU A 29 10.53 4.31 -9.61
N GLY A 30 9.25 4.67 -9.58
CA GLY A 30 8.63 5.26 -8.41
C GLY A 30 8.91 4.40 -7.17
N ASN A 31 9.40 5.01 -6.09
CA ASN A 31 9.68 4.31 -4.83
C ASN A 31 8.48 3.46 -4.38
N PHE A 32 7.25 3.88 -4.69
CA PHE A 32 6.05 3.06 -4.50
C PHE A 32 6.13 1.69 -5.22
N ASN A 33 6.45 1.67 -6.52
CA ASN A 33 6.55 0.43 -7.30
C ASN A 33 7.66 -0.49 -6.79
N ARG A 34 8.81 0.07 -6.41
CA ARG A 34 9.89 -0.70 -5.77
C ARG A 34 9.47 -1.26 -4.40
N GLY A 35 8.66 -0.50 -3.66
CA GLY A 35 8.04 -0.97 -2.43
C GLY A 35 7.14 -2.19 -2.67
N VAL A 36 6.31 -2.15 -3.71
CA VAL A 36 5.46 -3.28 -4.13
C VAL A 36 6.32 -4.48 -4.53
N GLU A 37 7.33 -4.28 -5.37
CA GLU A 37 8.24 -5.36 -5.78
C GLU A 37 8.95 -6.02 -4.58
N HIS A 38 9.44 -5.21 -3.63
CA HIS A 38 10.05 -5.75 -2.41
C HIS A 38 9.04 -6.51 -1.55
N TYR A 39 7.80 -6.04 -1.46
CA TYR A 39 6.73 -6.72 -0.73
C TYR A 39 6.39 -8.07 -1.34
N ASP A 40 6.18 -8.13 -2.66
CA ASP A 40 5.86 -9.36 -3.39
C ASP A 40 6.99 -10.41 -3.27
N ASN A 41 8.24 -9.96 -3.14
CA ASN A 41 9.40 -10.81 -2.90
C ASN A 41 9.63 -11.16 -1.42
N GLY A 42 8.73 -10.78 -0.50
CA GLY A 42 8.84 -11.03 0.94
C GLY A 42 9.92 -10.19 1.65
N GLN A 43 10.48 -9.20 0.98
CA GLN A 43 11.54 -8.33 1.50
C GLN A 43 10.95 -7.15 2.29
N LEU A 44 10.19 -7.46 3.35
CA LEU A 44 9.36 -6.50 4.09
C LEU A 44 10.13 -5.26 4.59
N ALA A 45 11.37 -5.42 5.05
CA ALA A 45 12.19 -4.30 5.51
C ALA A 45 12.51 -3.30 4.38
N LYS A 46 12.80 -3.80 3.18
CA LYS A 46 13.06 -2.96 2.00
C LYS A 46 11.77 -2.32 1.49
N ALA A 47 10.65 -3.04 1.52
CA ALA A 47 9.34 -2.48 1.19
C ALA A 47 9.01 -1.27 2.07
N ILE A 48 9.23 -1.37 3.39
CA ILE A 48 9.05 -0.25 4.33
C ILE A 48 9.92 0.95 3.96
N GLU A 49 11.20 0.73 3.64
CA GLU A 49 12.11 1.81 3.26
C GLU A 49 11.61 2.55 2.02
N GLU A 50 11.21 1.80 1.00
CA GLU A 50 10.72 2.34 -0.26
C GLU A 50 9.37 3.06 -0.13
N TYR A 51 8.42 2.52 0.62
CA TYR A 51 7.17 3.23 0.90
C TYR A 51 7.41 4.51 1.71
N LYS A 52 8.31 4.50 2.70
CA LYS A 52 8.70 5.72 3.43
C LYS A 52 9.37 6.75 2.52
N LEU A 53 10.20 6.30 1.57
CA LEU A 53 10.80 7.14 0.55
C LEU A 53 9.74 7.75 -0.38
N ALA A 54 8.69 7.01 -0.75
CA ALA A 54 7.55 7.53 -1.50
C ALA A 54 6.81 8.61 -0.70
N LEU A 55 6.52 8.34 0.58
CA LEU A 55 5.80 9.26 1.47
C LEU A 55 6.60 10.53 1.80
N ARG A 56 7.94 10.49 1.77
CA ARG A 56 8.75 11.71 1.87
C ARG A 56 8.54 12.66 0.68
N LYS A 57 8.23 12.12 -0.50
CA LYS A 57 7.95 12.91 -1.71
C LYS A 57 6.51 13.38 -1.77
N ASN A 58 5.57 12.49 -1.41
CA ASN A 58 4.15 12.81 -1.31
C ASN A 58 3.59 12.28 0.03
N PRO A 59 3.53 13.11 1.08
CA PRO A 59 3.05 12.69 2.39
C PRO A 59 1.59 12.22 2.43
N ASN A 60 0.78 12.60 1.43
CA ASN A 60 -0.64 12.26 1.35
C ASN A 60 -0.92 11.15 0.32
N ASP A 61 0.11 10.40 -0.12
CA ASP A 61 -0.06 9.25 -0.99
C ASP A 61 -0.73 8.10 -0.23
N THR A 62 -2.06 8.03 -0.31
CA THR A 62 -2.86 7.04 0.41
C THR A 62 -2.58 5.61 -0.05
N PHE A 63 -2.10 5.38 -1.28
CA PHE A 63 -1.70 4.05 -1.75
C PHE A 63 -0.39 3.61 -1.07
N ALA A 64 0.60 4.50 -0.99
CA ALA A 64 1.85 4.21 -0.28
C ALA A 64 1.61 4.03 1.23
N MET A 65 0.72 4.83 1.84
CA MET A 65 0.31 4.65 3.24
C MET A 65 -0.36 3.29 3.45
N TYR A 66 -1.30 2.91 2.58
CA TYR A 66 -2.05 1.66 2.69
C TYR A 66 -1.12 0.46 2.62
N ASN A 67 -0.24 0.42 1.61
CA ASN A 67 0.70 -0.68 1.45
C ASN A 67 1.70 -0.74 2.61
N LEU A 68 2.19 0.41 3.09
CA LEU A 68 3.04 0.43 4.29
C LEU A 68 2.30 -0.11 5.53
N ALA A 69 1.01 0.18 5.67
CA ALA A 69 0.18 -0.35 6.75
C ALA A 69 0.07 -1.88 6.68
N ILE A 70 -0.16 -2.44 5.48
CA ILE A 70 -0.17 -3.89 5.24
C ILE A 70 1.15 -4.53 5.66
N VAL A 71 2.29 -3.97 5.22
CA VAL A 71 3.61 -4.47 5.61
C VAL A 71 3.80 -4.43 7.13
N TYR A 72 3.30 -3.40 7.81
CA TYR A 72 3.34 -3.36 9.27
C TYR A 72 2.44 -4.40 9.92
N GLN A 73 1.26 -4.70 9.38
CA GLN A 73 0.42 -5.80 9.89
C GLN A 73 1.14 -7.15 9.77
N ASP A 74 1.79 -7.43 8.64
CA ASP A 74 2.55 -8.66 8.41
C ASP A 74 3.75 -8.81 9.37
N GLN A 75 4.29 -7.69 9.84
CA GLN A 75 5.33 -7.66 10.88
C GLN A 75 4.78 -7.67 12.32
N GLY A 76 3.47 -7.79 12.51
CA GLY A 76 2.82 -7.70 13.83
C GLY A 76 2.86 -6.30 14.45
N LYS A 77 3.23 -5.27 13.69
CA LYS A 77 3.30 -3.86 14.13
C LYS A 77 1.93 -3.20 14.00
N THR A 78 0.95 -3.77 14.67
CA THR A 78 -0.47 -3.42 14.55
C THR A 78 -0.76 -1.95 14.84
N ASP A 79 -0.09 -1.34 15.82
CA ASP A 79 -0.28 0.09 16.15
C ASP A 79 0.20 1.02 15.02
N GLN A 80 1.29 0.66 14.34
CA GLN A 80 1.80 1.45 13.22
C GLN A 80 0.87 1.35 12.00
N ALA A 81 0.34 0.16 11.73
CA ALA A 81 -0.67 -0.05 10.70
C ALA A 81 -1.95 0.73 10.99
N LYS A 82 -2.46 0.64 12.23
CA LYS A 82 -3.65 1.36 12.68
C LYS A 82 -3.52 2.87 12.45
N ASN A 83 -2.40 3.46 12.85
CA ASN A 83 -2.17 4.89 12.67
C ASN A 83 -2.21 5.28 11.18
N LEU A 84 -1.58 4.49 10.30
CA LEU A 84 -1.62 4.76 8.86
C LEU A 84 -3.02 4.65 8.27
N TYR A 85 -3.82 3.64 8.65
CA TYR A 85 -5.21 3.57 8.19
C TYR A 85 -6.04 4.75 8.70
N GLN A 86 -5.84 5.18 9.95
CA GLN A 86 -6.50 6.37 10.47
C GLN A 86 -6.08 7.63 9.70
N ASP A 87 -4.81 7.76 9.34
CA ASP A 87 -4.33 8.88 8.54
C ASP A 87 -4.90 8.85 7.11
N ILE A 88 -5.02 7.68 6.47
CA ILE A 88 -5.72 7.55 5.18
C ILE A 88 -7.17 8.03 5.32
N LEU A 89 -7.86 7.62 6.38
CA LEU A 89 -9.26 8.01 6.62
C LEU A 89 -9.46 9.51 6.94
N LYS A 90 -8.39 10.25 7.25
CA LYS A 90 -8.43 11.72 7.34
C LYS A 90 -8.38 12.39 5.96
N ILE A 91 -7.88 11.69 4.94
CA ILE A 91 -7.67 12.20 3.58
C ILE A 91 -8.82 11.74 2.66
N THR A 92 -9.21 10.47 2.75
CA THR A 92 -10.23 9.86 1.91
C THR A 92 -11.20 9.00 2.72
N GLU A 93 -12.38 8.71 2.19
CA GLU A 93 -13.31 7.76 2.78
C GLU A 93 -13.01 6.30 2.36
N ASP A 94 -11.72 5.92 2.31
CA ASP A 94 -11.30 4.61 1.79
C ASP A 94 -11.92 3.43 2.56
N THR A 95 -12.57 2.53 1.83
CA THR A 95 -13.30 1.41 2.43
C THR A 95 -12.39 0.30 2.91
N PHE A 96 -11.31 0.01 2.19
CA PHE A 96 -10.37 -1.04 2.59
C PHE A 96 -9.65 -0.69 3.90
N SER A 97 -9.20 0.55 4.06
CA SER A 97 -8.62 1.06 5.30
C SER A 97 -9.59 0.94 6.48
N ARG A 98 -10.88 1.19 6.22
CA ARG A 98 -11.93 1.05 7.24
C ARG A 98 -12.16 -0.40 7.65
N ILE A 99 -12.17 -1.32 6.69
CA ILE A 99 -12.26 -2.77 6.94
C ILE A 99 -11.04 -3.27 7.73
N ASN A 100 -9.82 -2.86 7.35
CA ASN A 100 -8.61 -3.25 8.07
C ASN A 100 -8.61 -2.72 9.51
N LEU A 101 -9.06 -1.48 9.73
CA LEU A 101 -9.26 -0.95 11.08
C LEU A 101 -10.27 -1.76 11.88
N ALA A 102 -11.37 -2.20 11.26
CA ALA A 102 -12.33 -3.06 11.94
C ALA A 102 -11.69 -4.36 12.41
N GLY A 103 -10.90 -5.03 11.56
CA GLY A 103 -10.16 -6.23 11.93
C GLY A 103 -9.20 -5.99 13.11
N ILE A 104 -8.47 -4.86 13.09
CA ILE A 104 -7.58 -4.47 14.20
C ILE A 104 -8.38 -4.24 15.49
N HIS A 105 -9.49 -3.51 15.43
CA HIS A 105 -10.34 -3.25 16.60
C HIS A 105 -10.92 -4.53 17.19
N TYR A 106 -11.38 -5.45 16.34
CA TYR A 106 -11.91 -6.73 16.76
C TYR A 106 -10.84 -7.58 17.47
N ASN A 107 -9.66 -7.72 16.87
CA ASN A 107 -8.56 -8.48 17.46
C ASN A 107 -8.06 -7.88 18.79
N ASN A 108 -8.20 -6.56 18.96
CA ASN A 108 -7.88 -5.86 20.20
C ASN A 108 -9.01 -5.91 21.25
N GLY A 109 -10.04 -6.74 21.05
CA GLY A 109 -11.15 -6.89 22.01
C GLY A 109 -12.17 -5.76 21.99
N ASN A 110 -12.23 -4.97 20.91
CA ASN A 110 -13.17 -3.85 20.75
C ASN A 110 -14.17 -4.13 19.60
N PRO A 111 -15.07 -5.13 19.75
CA PRO A 111 -15.97 -5.54 18.68
C PRO A 111 -16.97 -4.46 18.26
N ASP A 112 -17.45 -3.63 19.21
CA ASP A 112 -18.40 -2.56 18.89
C ASP A 112 -17.81 -1.55 17.91
N GLU A 113 -16.56 -1.16 18.12
CA GLU A 113 -15.85 -0.25 17.23
C GLU A 113 -15.55 -0.90 15.88
N ALA A 114 -15.26 -2.21 15.86
CA ALA A 114 -15.09 -2.96 14.62
C ALA A 114 -16.38 -2.95 13.77
N PHE A 115 -17.52 -3.26 14.39
CA PHE A 115 -18.80 -3.24 13.68
C PHE A 115 -19.20 -1.84 13.22
N ARG A 116 -18.93 -0.80 14.02
CA ARG A 116 -19.16 0.60 13.60
C ARG A 116 -18.37 0.97 12.33
N HIS A 117 -17.12 0.51 12.23
CA HIS A 117 -16.31 0.69 11.03
C HIS A 117 -16.89 -0.06 9.83
N LEU A 118 -17.31 -1.31 10.00
CA LEU A 118 -17.88 -2.11 8.92
C LEU A 118 -19.24 -1.60 8.45
N GLU A 119 -20.11 -1.18 9.35
CA GLU A 119 -21.39 -0.54 9.02
C GLU A 119 -21.17 0.73 8.21
N THR A 120 -20.21 1.56 8.62
CA THR A 120 -19.86 2.77 7.86
C THR A 120 -19.33 2.40 6.47
N ALA A 121 -18.51 1.36 6.34
CA ALA A 121 -18.00 0.88 5.06
C ALA A 121 -19.13 0.37 4.14
N ALA A 122 -20.05 -0.44 4.68
CA ALA A 122 -21.22 -0.94 3.96
C ALA A 122 -22.14 0.19 3.49
N ASN A 123 -22.40 1.18 4.35
CA ASN A 123 -23.27 2.31 4.02
C ASN A 123 -22.68 3.22 2.94
N LYS A 124 -21.36 3.37 2.91
CA LYS A 124 -20.67 4.22 1.91
C LYS A 124 -20.51 3.54 0.57
N ASN A 125 -20.37 2.22 0.56
CA ASN A 125 -20.25 1.41 -0.64
C ASN A 125 -21.32 0.30 -0.62
N PRO A 126 -22.59 0.63 -0.88
CA PRO A 126 -23.69 -0.33 -0.77
C PRO A 126 -23.56 -1.49 -1.76
N ASP A 127 -22.92 -1.27 -2.92
CA ASP A 127 -22.68 -2.29 -3.94
C ASP A 127 -21.47 -3.18 -3.60
N SER A 128 -20.79 -2.95 -2.47
CA SER A 128 -19.68 -3.79 -2.04
C SER A 128 -20.17 -4.87 -1.08
N ALA A 129 -20.02 -6.13 -1.48
CA ALA A 129 -20.24 -7.28 -0.61
C ALA A 129 -19.20 -7.38 0.54
N HIS A 130 -18.01 -6.78 0.37
CA HIS A 130 -16.85 -7.03 1.23
C HIS A 130 -17.07 -6.65 2.71
N PRO A 131 -17.56 -5.44 3.07
CA PRO A 131 -17.82 -5.11 4.47
C PRO A 131 -18.81 -6.07 5.14
N LEU A 132 -19.86 -6.47 4.42
CA LEU A 132 -20.89 -7.39 4.92
C LEU A 132 -20.33 -8.79 5.12
N SER A 133 -19.52 -9.30 4.19
CA SER A 133 -18.83 -10.58 4.36
C SER A 133 -17.92 -10.57 5.59
N VAL A 134 -17.17 -9.49 5.82
CA VAL A 134 -16.33 -9.36 7.03
C VAL A 134 -17.19 -9.28 8.30
N MET A 135 -18.33 -8.58 8.28
CA MET A 135 -19.27 -8.60 9.41
C MET A 135 -19.78 -10.01 9.71
N GLY A 136 -20.08 -10.79 8.67
CA GLY A 136 -20.46 -12.19 8.80
C GLY A 136 -19.37 -13.00 9.50
N GLU A 137 -18.14 -12.92 8.99
CA GLU A 137 -16.99 -13.66 9.53
C GLU A 137 -16.74 -13.33 11.01
N LEU A 138 -16.76 -12.03 11.36
CA LEU A 138 -16.54 -11.61 12.74
C LEU A 138 -17.67 -12.08 13.68
N LYS A 139 -18.90 -12.20 13.19
CA LYS A 139 -20.04 -12.73 13.95
C LYS A 139 -19.98 -14.25 14.11
N GLU A 140 -19.49 -14.98 13.11
CA GLU A 140 -19.20 -16.42 13.25
C GLU A 140 -18.15 -16.67 14.32
N ARG A 141 -17.07 -15.88 14.34
CA ARG A 141 -16.04 -15.93 15.39
C ARG A 141 -16.61 -15.65 16.79
N GLN A 142 -17.72 -14.90 16.90
CA GLN A 142 -18.46 -14.69 18.15
C GLN A 142 -19.48 -15.80 18.47
N GLY A 143 -19.67 -16.79 17.59
CA GLY A 143 -20.72 -17.81 17.71
C GLY A 143 -22.13 -17.32 17.34
N LYS A 144 -22.27 -16.12 16.79
CA LYS A 144 -23.56 -15.50 16.40
C LYS A 144 -23.98 -15.92 15.00
N LEU A 145 -24.19 -17.22 14.80
CA LEU A 145 -24.37 -17.82 13.47
C LEU A 145 -25.57 -17.23 12.70
N ALA A 146 -26.71 -17.01 13.37
CA ALA A 146 -27.90 -16.43 12.71
C ALA A 146 -27.64 -15.01 12.20
N GLU A 147 -26.89 -14.20 12.96
CA GLU A 147 -26.55 -12.84 12.52
C GLU A 147 -25.47 -12.85 11.43
N ALA A 148 -24.58 -13.84 11.43
CA ALA A 148 -23.60 -14.01 10.38
C ALA A 148 -24.27 -14.39 9.05
N GLU A 149 -25.18 -15.37 9.07
CA GLU A 149 -26.00 -15.76 7.92
C GLU A 149 -26.73 -14.56 7.31
N GLN A 150 -27.35 -13.73 8.13
CA GLN A 150 -28.00 -12.50 7.65
C GLN A 150 -27.03 -11.56 6.92
N ASN A 151 -25.79 -11.42 7.39
CA ASN A 151 -24.80 -10.58 6.72
C ASN A 151 -24.33 -11.19 5.40
N TYR A 152 -24.11 -12.50 5.35
CA TYR A 152 -23.74 -13.19 4.11
C TYR A 152 -24.85 -13.12 3.06
N LEU A 153 -26.11 -13.29 3.46
CA LEU A 153 -27.25 -13.15 2.54
C LEU A 153 -27.35 -11.73 1.96
N LYS A 154 -27.13 -10.70 2.79
CA LYS A 154 -27.04 -9.30 2.32
C LYS A 154 -25.84 -9.09 1.40
N ALA A 155 -24.69 -9.70 1.68
CA ALA A 155 -23.51 -9.60 0.83
C ALA A 155 -23.77 -10.19 -0.57
N LEU A 156 -24.47 -11.33 -0.63
CA LEU A 156 -24.85 -12.01 -1.87
C LEU A 156 -25.93 -11.26 -2.67
N SER A 157 -26.79 -10.48 -2.02
CA SER A 157 -27.76 -9.65 -2.72
C SER A 157 -27.15 -8.40 -3.37
N ASN A 158 -25.90 -8.07 -3.01
CA ASN A 158 -25.21 -6.85 -3.44
C ASN A 158 -24.13 -7.12 -4.52
N THR A 159 -24.16 -8.29 -5.16
CA THR A 159 -23.30 -8.67 -6.31
C THR A 159 -24.10 -8.71 -7.61
#